data_AF-A0A3C1E105-F1
#
_entry.id   AF-A0A3C1E105-F1
#
_cell.length_a   1.000
_cell.length_b   1.000
_cell.length_c   1.000
_cell.angle_alpha   90.00
_cell.angle_beta   90.00
_cell.angle_gamma   90.00
#
_symmetry.space_group_name_H-M   'P 1'
#
loop_
_entity.id
_entity.type
_entity.pdbx_description
1 polymer ?
#
loop_
_entity_poly.entity_id
_entity_poly.type
_entity_poly.pdbx_seq_one_letter_code
_entity_poly.pdbx_strand_id
1 'polypeptide(L)' 'YYEDDVPEQWAEYYKANVEFFDEVGSPGGAAKVGVIHKDHPIVSALPPQPVGA' A
#
# COMPACT_ATOMS: atom_id res chain seq x y z
N TYR A 1 0.97 -18.10 -1.08
CA TYR A 1 0.67 -16.96 -0.21
C TYR A 1 -0.83 -16.93 -0.07
N TYR A 2 -1.32 -17.61 0.95
CA TYR A 2 -2.71 -17.54 1.37
C TYR A 2 -2.86 -16.36 2.33
N GLU A 3 -4.08 -15.88 2.49
CA GLU A 3 -4.43 -14.72 3.31
C GLU A 3 -3.97 -14.91 4.77
N ASP A 4 -3.90 -16.18 5.21
CA ASP A 4 -3.38 -16.64 6.51
C ASP A 4 -1.84 -16.54 6.66
N ASP A 5 -1.10 -16.34 5.57
CA ASP A 5 0.38 -16.20 5.56
C ASP A 5 0.82 -14.75 5.85
N VAL A 6 -0.12 -13.82 6.02
CA VAL A 6 0.17 -12.45 6.48
C VAL A 6 0.21 -12.45 8.01
N PRO A 7 1.36 -12.17 8.64
CA PRO A 7 1.41 -11.96 10.08
C PRO A 7 0.37 -10.93 10.53
N GLU A 8 -0.30 -11.18 11.66
CA GLU A 8 -1.42 -10.34 12.14
C GLU A 8 -1.06 -8.85 12.21
N GLN A 9 0.18 -8.53 12.57
CA GLN A 9 0.68 -7.15 12.61
C GLN A 9 0.68 -6.43 11.24
N TRP A 10 0.52 -7.15 10.13
CA TRP A 10 0.48 -6.59 8.78
C TRP A 10 -0.90 -6.69 8.12
N ALA A 11 -1.92 -7.20 8.83
CA ALA A 11 -3.27 -7.35 8.28
C ALA A 11 -3.84 -6.02 7.74
N GLU A 12 -3.54 -4.89 8.40
CA GLU A 12 -4.02 -3.57 7.96
C GLU A 12 -3.41 -3.10 6.63
N TYR A 13 -2.24 -3.62 6.23
CA TYR A 13 -1.63 -3.27 4.95
C TYR A 13 -2.37 -3.86 3.75
N TYR A 14 -3.10 -4.96 3.94
CA TYR A 14 -4.00 -5.46 2.90
C TYR A 14 -5.07 -4.41 2.57
N LYS A 15 -5.71 -3.86 3.61
CA LYS A 15 -6.70 -2.80 3.46
C LYS A 15 -6.11 -1.56 2.78
N ALA A 16 -4.94 -1.11 3.22
CA ALA A 16 -4.26 0.03 2.61
C ALA A 16 -3.95 -0.20 1.12
N ASN A 17 -3.55 -1.41 0.74
CA ASN A 17 -3.30 -1.76 -0.66
C ASN A 17 -4.57 -1.69 -1.50
N VAL A 18 -5.70 -2.20 -0.98
CA VAL A 18 -6.98 -2.16 -1.70
C VAL A 18 -7.47 -0.71 -1.83
N GLU A 19 -7.55 0.02 -0.72
CA GLU A 19 -8.12 1.38 -0.67
C GLU A 19 -7.27 2.42 -1.43
N PHE A 20 -5.98 2.17 -1.63
CA PHE A 20 -5.15 3.01 -2.51
C PHE A 20 -5.74 3.15 -3.93
N PHE A 21 -6.39 2.09 -4.44
CA PHE A 21 -6.94 2.07 -5.79
C PHE A 21 -8.39 2.52 -5.89
N ASP A 22 -9.07 2.90 -4.80
CA ASP A 22 -10.49 3.28 -4.84
C ASP A 22 -10.79 4.44 -5.82
N GLU A 23 -9.89 5.42 -5.90
CA GLU A 23 -10.01 6.54 -6.84
C GLU A 23 -9.22 6.34 -8.13
N VAL A 24 -8.17 5.50 -8.11
CA VAL A 24 -7.31 5.23 -9.26
C VAL A 24 -7.95 4.21 -10.21
N GLY A 25 -8.80 3.33 -9.67
CA GLY A 25 -9.36 2.17 -10.36
C GLY A 25 -8.27 1.18 -10.79
N SER A 26 -8.48 0.58 -11.96
CA SER A 26 -7.56 -0.42 -12.54
C SER A 26 -6.88 0.13 -13.79
N PRO A 27 -5.80 0.93 -13.66
CA PRO A 27 -5.19 1.65 -14.78
C PRO A 27 -4.42 0.75 -15.77
N GLY A 28 -4.29 -0.55 -15.50
CA GLY A 28 -3.57 -1.49 -16.36
C GLY A 28 -2.06 -1.25 -16.41
N GLY A 29 -1.48 -0.66 -15.36
CA GLY A 29 -0.03 -0.54 -15.15
C GLY A 29 0.40 0.84 -14.62
N ALA A 30 1.31 0.83 -13.63
CA ALA A 30 1.79 2.06 -12.97
C ALA A 30 2.52 3.04 -13.91
N ALA A 31 3.20 2.54 -14.96
CA ALA A 31 3.95 3.37 -15.90
C ALA A 31 3.10 4.44 -16.62
N LYS A 32 1.79 4.22 -16.74
CA LYS A 32 0.85 5.17 -17.38
C LYS A 32 0.37 6.27 -16.43
N VAL A 33 0.45 6.04 -15.12
CA VAL A 33 -0.13 6.92 -14.09
C VAL A 33 0.95 7.76 -13.41
N GLY A 34 2.17 7.22 -13.28
CA GLY A 34 3.25 7.91 -12.56
C GLY A 34 3.06 7.86 -11.05
N VAL A 35 3.69 8.79 -10.33
CA VAL A 35 3.61 8.87 -8.86
C VAL A 35 2.26 9.45 -8.44
N ILE A 36 1.59 8.77 -7.51
CA ILE A 36 0.37 9.23 -6.86
C ILE A 36 0.71 9.59 -5.42
N HIS A 37 0.56 10.87 -5.08
CA HIS A 37 0.82 11.38 -3.73
C HIS A 37 -0.43 11.20 -2.84
N LYS A 38 -0.85 9.95 -2.65
CA LYS A 38 -2.04 9.59 -1.87
C LYS A 38 -1.78 8.32 -1.05
N ASP A 39 -0.75 8.38 -0.22
CA ASP A 39 -0.45 7.29 0.71
C ASP A 39 -1.61 7.10 1.69
N HIS A 40 -2.00 5.84 1.93
CA HIS A 40 -3.02 5.50 2.91
C HIS A 40 -2.63 6.03 4.31
N PRO A 41 -3.58 6.45 5.18
CA PRO A 41 -3.26 7.02 6.49
C PRO A 41 -2.31 6.18 7.35
N ILE A 42 -2.42 4.85 7.29
CA ILE A 42 -1.52 3.96 8.05
C ILE A 42 -0.06 4.11 7.60
N VAL A 43 0.20 4.33 6.31
CA VAL A 43 1.54 4.48 5.74
C VAL A 43 2.07 5.87 6.03
N SER A 44 1.21 6.89 5.86
CA SER A 44 1.55 8.29 6.15
C SER A 44 1.91 8.53 7.61
N ALA A 45 1.36 7.73 8.53
CA ALA A 45 1.63 7.84 9.96
C ALA A 45 2.92 7.12 10.41
N LEU A 46 3.56 6.32 9.55
CA LEU A 46 4.77 5.61 9.92
C LEU A 46 5.93 6.59 10.13
N PRO A 47 6.80 6.33 11.13
CA PRO A 47 8.05 7.06 11.21
C PRO A 47 8.93 6.74 9.98
N PRO A 48 9.90 7.62 9.64
CA PRO A 48 10.89 7.31 8.62
C PRO A 48 11.54 5.95 8.89
N GLN A 49 11.47 5.06 7.90
CA GLN A 49 12.06 3.73 8.01
C GLN A 49 13.56 3.82 7.73
N PRO A 50 14.40 3.04 8.44
CA PRO A 50 15.80 2.94 8.08
C PRO A 50 15.90 2.44 6.64
N VAL A 51 16.79 3.04 5.86
CA VAL A 51 17.15 2.48 4.55
C VAL A 51 17.66 1.06 4.80
N GLY A 52 16.98 0.07 4.22
CA GLY A 52 17.40 -1.33 4.31
C GLY A 52 18.83 -1.51 3.82
N ALA A 53 19.62 -2.32 4.53
CA ALA A 53 20.99 -2.68 4.17
C ALA A 53 21.06 -3.46 2.84
#